data_AF-A0A964YNK8-F1
#
_entry.id   AF-A0A964YNK8-F1
#
_cell.length_a   1.000
_cell.length_b   1.000
_cell.length_c   1.000
_cell.angle_alpha   90.00
_cell.angle_beta   90.00
_cell.angle_gamma   90.00
#
_symmetry.space_group_name_H-M   'P 1'
#
loop_
_entity.id
_entity.type
_entity.pdbx_description
1 polymer ?
#
loop_
_entity_poly.entity_id
_entity_poly.type
_entity_poly.pdbx_seq_one_letter_code
_entity_poly.pdbx_strand_id
1 'polypeptide(L)'
;MHYSIHPSSGLKYALTVHPNADPGSFQLLFDRDLALVNQELTVETLFGTWVDHAPISFYEWADNATIPSSFKLFNARTMGFSVGEYDASQTLIIDPWTQLPSFNSNWDCVWECDKDAA
;
A
#
# COMPACT_ATOMS: atom_id res chain seq x y z
N MET A 1 -8.20 -2.45 -4.84
CA MET A 1 -6.72 -2.45 -4.68
C MET A 1 -6.13 -2.98 -5.97
N HIS A 2 -5.14 -2.27 -6.52
CA HIS A 2 -4.34 -2.73 -7.65
C HIS A 2 -2.92 -3.01 -7.17
N TYR A 3 -2.31 -4.10 -7.64
CA TYR A 3 -0.91 -4.40 -7.37
C TYR A 3 -0.21 -4.85 -8.66
N SER A 4 1.09 -4.58 -8.75
CA SER A 4 1.95 -4.98 -9.86
C SER A 4 3.34 -5.32 -9.32
N ILE A 5 4.06 -6.21 -10.00
CA ILE A 5 5.45 -6.53 -9.65
C ILE A 5 6.31 -6.05 -10.81
N HIS A 6 7.19 -5.09 -10.54
CA HIS A 6 8.16 -4.61 -11.52
C HIS A 6 9.46 -5.41 -11.39
N PRO A 7 10.05 -5.93 -12.48
CA PRO A 7 11.25 -6.78 -12.40
C PRO A 7 12.43 -6.14 -11.65
N SER A 8 12.55 -4.81 -11.68
CA SER A 8 13.66 -4.09 -11.03
C SER A 8 13.29 -3.33 -9.74
N SER A 9 12.01 -3.08 -9.45
CA SER A 9 11.59 -2.36 -8.23
C SER A 9 10.69 -3.17 -7.31
N GLY A 10 10.28 -4.36 -7.77
CA GLY A 10 9.43 -5.32 -7.07
C GLY A 10 7.98 -4.86 -6.91
N LEU A 11 7.35 -5.22 -5.78
CA LEU A 11 5.94 -4.99 -5.51
C LEU A 11 5.60 -3.49 -5.46
N LYS A 12 4.63 -3.10 -6.27
CA LYS A 12 3.94 -1.81 -6.21
C LYS A 12 2.46 -2.06 -6.01
N TYR A 13 1.80 -1.24 -5.21
CA TYR A 13 0.37 -1.33 -5.04
C TYR A 13 -0.24 0.04 -4.77
N ALA A 14 -1.48 0.22 -5.19
CA ALA A 14 -2.26 1.43 -4.92
C ALA A 14 -3.71 1.06 -4.55
N LEU A 15 -4.30 1.86 -3.67
CA LEU A 15 -5.70 1.76 -3.32
C LEU A 15 -6.50 2.83 -4.05
N THR A 16 -7.34 2.40 -5.00
CA THR A 16 -8.39 3.24 -5.59
C THR A 16 -9.62 3.22 -4.69
N VAL A 17 -10.03 4.40 -4.24
CA VAL A 17 -11.20 4.65 -3.40
C VAL A 17 -12.22 5.35 -4.30
N HIS A 18 -13.31 4.67 -4.62
CA HIS A 18 -14.37 5.23 -5.45
C HIS A 18 -15.16 6.31 -4.69
N PRO A 19 -15.87 7.20 -5.40
CA PRO A 19 -16.67 8.25 -4.77
C PRO A 19 -17.58 7.73 -3.65
N ASN A 20 -17.56 8.44 -2.52
CA ASN A 20 -18.28 8.18 -1.27
C ASN A 20 -17.88 6.89 -0.53
N ALA A 21 -16.84 6.17 -0.99
CA ALA A 21 -16.28 5.06 -0.22
C ALA A 21 -15.41 5.59 0.93
N ASP A 22 -15.45 4.91 2.08
CA ASP A 22 -14.64 5.26 3.24
C ASP A 22 -13.27 4.55 3.19
N PRO A 23 -12.15 5.26 2.95
CA PRO A 23 -10.81 4.68 2.98
C PRO A 23 -10.43 4.15 4.37
N GLY A 24 -11.03 4.65 5.45
CA GLY A 24 -10.77 4.21 6.81
C GLY A 24 -11.29 2.79 7.10
N SER A 25 -12.19 2.27 6.26
CA SER A 25 -12.69 0.90 6.35
C SER A 25 -11.72 -0.14 5.77
N PHE A 26 -10.75 0.32 4.96
CA PHE A 26 -9.77 -0.55 4.33
C PHE A 26 -8.74 -1.06 5.34
N GLN A 27 -8.48 -2.36 5.31
CA GLN A 27 -7.49 -3.01 6.17
C GLN A 27 -6.67 -4.01 5.35
N LEU A 28 -5.35 -4.00 5.57
CA LEU A 28 -4.42 -5.05 5.14
C LEU A 28 -3.96 -5.84 6.36
N LEU A 29 -4.16 -7.15 6.29
CA LEU A 29 -3.67 -8.10 7.26
C LEU A 29 -2.38 -8.74 6.75
N PHE A 30 -1.35 -8.70 7.58
CA PHE A 30 -0.06 -9.33 7.34
C PHE A 30 0.05 -10.63 8.14
N ASP A 31 0.82 -11.59 7.60
CA ASP A 31 1.10 -12.86 8.26
C ASP A 31 2.13 -12.72 9.40
N ARG A 32 2.76 -11.55 9.53
CA ARG A 32 3.79 -11.22 10.50
C ARG A 32 3.60 -9.81 11.04
N ASP A 33 4.38 -9.51 12.08
CA ASP A 33 4.28 -8.24 12.79
C ASP A 33 4.85 -7.09 11.96
N LEU A 34 4.16 -5.96 12.05
CA LEU A 34 4.47 -4.69 11.42
C LEU A 34 5.12 -3.76 12.45
N ALA A 35 6.06 -2.94 12.01
CA ALA A 35 6.51 -1.78 12.77
C ALA A 35 6.21 -0.50 11.99
N LEU A 36 5.70 0.52 12.69
CA LEU A 36 5.49 1.85 12.13
C LEU A 36 6.43 2.81 12.82
N VAL A 37 7.49 3.23 12.12
CA VAL A 37 8.55 4.09 12.65
C VAL A 37 8.77 5.23 11.66
N ASN A 38 8.73 6.48 12.13
CA ASN A 38 8.92 7.67 11.27
C ASN A 38 7.98 7.73 10.05
N GLN A 39 6.74 7.22 10.20
CA GLN A 39 5.74 7.09 9.12
C GLN A 39 6.11 6.08 8.01
N GLU A 40 7.13 5.27 8.23
CA GLU A 40 7.46 4.12 7.39
C GLU A 40 6.93 2.85 8.03
N LEU A 41 6.26 2.02 7.23
CA LEU A 41 5.80 0.71 7.65
C LEU A 41 6.89 -0.30 7.28
N THR A 42 7.42 -1.02 8.25
CA THR A 42 8.43 -2.05 8.02
C THR A 42 7.92 -3.43 8.36
N VAL A 43 8.36 -4.38 7.56
CA VAL A 43 8.01 -5.79 7.66
C VAL A 43 9.29 -6.61 7.56
N GLU A 44 9.61 -7.33 8.62
CA GLU A 44 10.78 -8.22 8.61
C GLU A 44 10.46 -9.49 7.81
N THR A 45 11.30 -9.80 6.82
CA THR A 45 11.15 -11.00 6.01
C THR A 45 12.43 -11.84 6.03
N LEU A 46 12.33 -13.11 5.63
CA LEU A 46 13.49 -14.00 5.49
C LEU A 46 14.54 -13.48 4.50
N PHE A 47 14.14 -12.57 3.61
CA PHE A 47 15.00 -12.02 2.55
C PHE A 47 15.45 -10.59 2.85
N GLY A 48 15.19 -10.09 4.05
CA GLY A 48 15.50 -8.74 4.49
C GLY A 48 14.23 -7.92 4.80
N THR A 49 14.44 -6.69 5.26
CA THR A 49 13.35 -5.78 5.62
C THR A 49 12.67 -5.23 4.37
N TRP A 50 11.35 -5.37 4.31
CA TRP A 50 10.50 -4.61 3.41
C TRP A 50 10.10 -3.30 4.10
N VAL A 51 10.29 -2.18 3.42
CA VAL A 51 9.93 -0.85 3.89
C VAL A 51 8.91 -0.24 2.92
N ASP A 52 7.74 0.14 3.41
CA ASP A 52 6.84 1.07 2.72
C ASP A 52 7.05 2.46 3.32
N HIS A 53 7.43 3.41 2.48
CA HIS A 53 7.47 4.82 2.85
C HIS A 53 6.05 5.40 2.94
N ALA A 54 5.92 6.51 3.68
CA ALA A 54 4.65 7.17 3.89
C ALA A 54 3.88 7.38 2.56
N PRO A 55 2.59 7.03 2.51
CA PRO A 55 1.82 7.09 1.27
C PRO A 55 1.53 8.53 0.88
N ILE A 56 1.46 8.75 -0.43
CA ILE A 56 0.93 9.98 -1.01
C ILE A 56 -0.41 9.64 -1.66
N SER A 57 -1.39 10.51 -1.45
CA SER A 57 -2.70 10.37 -2.09
C SER A 57 -2.94 11.47 -3.12
N PHE A 58 -3.73 11.19 -4.13
CA PHE A 58 -4.08 12.13 -5.21
C PHE A 58 -5.39 11.71 -5.89
N TYR A 59 -6.05 12.64 -6.59
CA TYR A 59 -7.21 12.27 -7.40
C TYR A 59 -6.79 11.66 -8.73
N GLU A 60 -7.58 10.70 -9.22
CA GLU A 60 -7.32 9.98 -10.48
C GLU A 60 -7.07 10.92 -11.69
N TRP A 61 -7.70 12.10 -11.71
CA TRP A 61 -7.64 13.06 -12.81
C TRP A 61 -6.99 14.40 -12.44
N ALA A 62 -6.19 14.45 -11.36
CA ALA A 62 -5.50 15.67 -10.93
C ALA A 62 -4.07 15.76 -11.47
N ASP A 63 -3.70 16.94 -11.97
CA ASP A 63 -2.40 17.16 -12.60
C ASP A 63 -1.21 17.23 -11.63
N ASN A 64 -1.43 17.47 -10.32
CA ASN A 64 -0.37 17.42 -9.28
C ASN A 64 -0.85 17.67 -7.84
N ALA A 65 -2.16 17.68 -7.57
CA ALA A 65 -2.67 17.92 -6.22
C ALA A 65 -2.44 16.67 -5.35
N THR A 66 -1.56 16.80 -4.36
CA THR A 66 -1.33 15.73 -3.37
C THR A 66 -2.15 15.98 -2.12
N ILE A 67 -2.66 14.90 -1.56
CA ILE A 67 -3.40 14.85 -0.31
C ILE A 67 -2.52 14.08 0.68
N PRO A 68 -2.23 14.65 1.85
CA PRO A 68 -1.40 13.97 2.84
C PRO A 68 -2.11 12.70 3.32
N SER A 69 -1.36 11.61 3.38
CA SER A 69 -1.83 10.34 3.91
C SER A 69 -0.75 9.67 4.75
N SER A 70 -1.16 8.80 5.66
CA SER A 70 -0.27 8.05 6.52
C SER A 70 -0.79 6.64 6.77
N PHE A 71 0.11 5.76 7.22
CA PHE A 71 -0.28 4.45 7.71
C PHE A 71 -0.92 4.55 9.09
N LYS A 72 -1.91 3.70 9.34
CA LYS A 72 -2.55 3.51 10.64
C LYS A 72 -2.46 2.04 11.03
N LEU A 73 -1.79 1.73 12.14
CA LEU A 73 -1.83 0.39 12.72
C LEU A 73 -3.10 0.22 13.56
N PHE A 74 -3.87 -0.81 13.27
CA PHE A 74 -4.99 -1.25 14.12
C PHE A 74 -4.52 -2.24 15.19
N ASN A 75 -3.51 -3.04 14.87
CA ASN A 75 -2.81 -3.94 15.78
C ASN A 75 -1.44 -4.32 15.18
N ALA A 76 -0.73 -5.27 15.78
CA ALA A 76 0.59 -5.70 15.35
C ALA A 76 0.66 -6.19 13.89
N ARG A 77 -0.44 -6.64 13.28
CA ARG A 77 -0.44 -7.24 11.93
C ARG A 77 -1.44 -6.62 10.97
N THR A 78 -2.27 -5.70 11.46
CA THR A 78 -3.33 -5.10 10.67
C THR A 78 -3.09 -3.62 10.55
N MET A 79 -3.03 -3.15 9.31
CA MET A 79 -2.84 -1.75 8.99
C MET A 79 -3.95 -1.25 8.08
N GLY A 80 -4.09 0.07 7.98
CA GLY A 80 -4.86 0.75 6.95
C GLY A 80 -4.32 2.15 6.74
N PHE A 81 -5.14 3.02 6.16
CA PHE A 81 -4.74 4.37 5.80
C PHE A 81 -5.48 5.41 6.63
N SER A 82 -4.79 6.50 6.94
CA SER A 82 -5.38 7.76 7.34
C SER A 82 -5.14 8.77 6.23
N VAL A 83 -6.19 9.43 5.76
CA VAL A 83 -6.13 10.44 4.71
C VAL A 83 -6.50 11.79 5.32
N GLY A 84 -5.82 12.86 4.90
CA GLY A 84 -6.19 14.24 5.25
C GLY A 84 -7.53 14.64 4.64
N GLU A 85 -7.90 15.92 4.72
CA GLU A 85 -9.14 16.40 4.10
C GLU A 85 -9.12 16.21 2.57
N TYR A 86 -10.20 15.66 2.03
CA TYR A 86 -10.39 15.41 0.60
C TYR A 86 -11.88 15.49 0.23
N ASP A 87 -12.14 15.65 -1.06
CA ASP A 87 -13.47 15.64 -1.66
C ASP A 87 -13.89 14.19 -1.95
N ALA A 88 -14.79 13.66 -1.13
CA ALA A 88 -15.28 12.29 -1.27
C ALA A 88 -16.13 12.07 -2.54
N SER A 89 -16.51 13.11 -3.28
CA SER A 89 -17.20 12.93 -4.56
C SER A 89 -16.26 12.51 -5.71
N GLN A 90 -14.95 12.58 -5.50
CA GLN A 90 -13.93 12.23 -6.46
C GLN A 90 -13.26 10.88 -6.16
N THR A 91 -12.74 10.21 -7.19
CA THR A 91 -11.92 9.01 -7.02
C THR A 91 -10.57 9.39 -6.43
N LEU A 92 -10.24 8.83 -5.26
CA LEU A 92 -8.97 9.01 -4.57
C LEU A 92 -8.07 7.80 -4.82
N ILE A 93 -6.80 8.04 -5.10
CA ILE A 93 -5.75 7.02 -5.19
C ILE A 93 -4.80 7.22 -4.00
N ILE A 94 -4.53 6.16 -3.24
CA ILE A 94 -3.55 6.13 -2.15
C ILE A 94 -2.40 5.21 -2.57
N ASP A 95 -1.20 5.77 -2.72
CA ASP A 95 -0.02 5.07 -3.23
C ASP A 95 1.17 5.18 -2.25
N PRO A 96 1.53 4.09 -1.54
CA PRO A 96 2.77 4.00 -0.80
C PRO A 96 3.97 3.75 -1.71
N TRP A 97 5.09 4.41 -1.42
CA TRP A 97 6.34 4.09 -2.09
C TRP A 97 7.01 2.89 -1.40
N THR A 98 6.94 1.74 -2.05
CA THR A 98 7.52 0.50 -1.55
C THR A 98 8.99 0.34 -1.94
N GLN A 99 9.84 0.06 -0.94
CA GLN A 99 11.22 -0.39 -1.09
C GLN A 99 11.34 -1.84 -0.59
N LEU A 100 11.77 -2.71 -1.48
CA LEU A 100 12.05 -4.11 -1.15
C LEU A 100 13.53 -4.35 -0.89
N PRO A 101 13.88 -5.39 -0.12
CA PRO A 101 15.28 -5.75 0.05
C PRO A 101 15.92 -6.05 -1.31
N SER A 102 17.22 -5.79 -1.47
CA SER A 102 17.95 -6.26 -2.63
C SER A 102 18.01 -7.77 -2.57
N PHE A 103 17.34 -8.44 -3.50
CA PHE A 103 17.47 -9.88 -3.61
C PHE A 103 18.28 -10.32 -4.84
N ASN A 104 19.09 -11.37 -4.65
CA ASN A 104 20.20 -11.73 -5.55
C ASN A 104 19.76 -12.63 -6.72
N SER A 105 18.47 -12.65 -7.07
CA SER A 105 17.90 -13.64 -7.99
C SER A 105 16.83 -13.00 -8.87
N ASN A 106 16.76 -13.41 -10.13
CA ASN A 106 15.75 -13.01 -11.10
C ASN A 106 14.35 -13.49 -10.67
N TRP A 107 13.53 -12.64 -10.03
CA TRP A 107 12.12 -12.99 -9.76
C TRP A 107 11.25 -12.76 -10.99
N ASP A 108 11.38 -13.66 -11.97
CA ASP A 108 10.42 -13.82 -13.06
C ASP A 108 9.31 -14.79 -12.63
N CYS A 109 8.69 -14.53 -11.47
CA CYS A 109 7.61 -15.36 -10.95
C CYS A 109 6.25 -14.75 -11.33
N VAL A 110 5.48 -15.49 -12.13
CA VAL A 110 4.05 -15.25 -12.34
C VAL A 110 3.31 -15.77 -11.11
N TRP A 111 2.60 -14.88 -10.42
CA TRP A 111 1.74 -15.24 -9.29
C TRP A 111 0.28 -15.16 -9.73
N GLU A 112 -0.32 -16.33 -9.96
CA GLU A 112 -1.77 -16.44 -10.17
C GLU A 112 -2.47 -16.32 -8.81
N CYS A 113 -3.39 -15.37 -8.69
CA CYS A 113 -4.18 -15.17 -7.48
C CYS A 113 -5.55 -15.80 -7.72
N ASP A 114 -5.73 -17.04 -7.30
CA ASP A 114 -7.03 -17.70 -7.36
C ASP A 114 -7.99 -17.03 -6.37
N LYS A 115 -9.07 -16.46 -6.92
CA LYS A 115 -10.23 -15.99 -6.16
C LYS A 115 -11.15 -17.19 -5.97
N ASP A 116 -11.10 -17.84 -4.81
CA ASP A 116 -12.19 -18.71 -4.39
C ASP A 116 -13.39 -17.83 -4.01
N ALA A 117 -14.40 -17.82 -4.87
CA ALA A 117 -15.73 -17.33 -4.56
C ALA A 117 -16.51 -18.47 -3.87
N ALA A 118 -16.93 -18.25 -2.62
CA ALA A 118 -17.95 -19.04 -1.95
C ALA A 118 -19.08 -18.10 -1.49
#